data_AF-A0A3S0JLA3-F1
#
_entry.id   AF-A0A3S0JLA3-F1
#
_cell.length_a   1.000
_cell.length_b   1.000
_cell.length_c   1.000
_cell.angle_alpha   90.00
_cell.angle_beta   90.00
_cell.angle_gamma   90.00
#
_symmetry.space_group_name_H-M   'P 1'
#
loop_
_entity.id
_entity.type
_entity.pdbx_description
1 polymer ?
#
loop_
_entity_poly.entity_id
_entity_poly.type
_entity_poly.pdbx_seq_one_letter_code
_entity_poly.pdbx_strand_id
1 'polypeptide(L)'
;GGGGKREPPGGQGETPKGYVPKVGGVRVRQGPPIYCPIKGATFKREADGPWYVTLTAEFEMPDVPLPPANPERVVGVDLGLKDFAVLSDGTRIAPPRFYRKGLAKLRRAQRELSRKRRGSKNREKARHRLSKVHARVRNQRQDWLHKLTTGLVQKYDGLCIEDLNLKGMARTKLSTSVLDAALGEFRRQLEYKTVWHRKHLAVIDRYFPSSKLCRECGTIHTALTLSDRVWTCGCGAVHD
;
A
#
# COMPACT_ATOMS: atom_id res chain seq x y z
N GLY A 1 49.03 46.13 -2.92
CA GLY A 1 49.09 45.06 -1.89
C GLY A 1 47.86 45.22 -1.02
N GLY A 2 47.03 44.21 -0.78
CA GLY A 2 47.35 42.80 -0.57
C GLY A 2 47.26 42.52 0.93
N GLY A 3 46.02 42.39 1.44
CA GLY A 3 45.74 42.09 2.84
C GLY A 3 44.85 40.86 2.94
N GLY A 4 45.43 39.68 2.73
CA GLY A 4 44.73 38.41 2.82
C GLY A 4 44.35 38.06 4.26
N LYS A 5 43.05 37.88 4.50
CA LYS A 5 42.58 37.12 5.66
C LYS A 5 42.63 35.64 5.28
N ARG A 6 43.49 34.89 5.98
CA ARG A 6 43.61 33.44 5.89
C ARG A 6 42.32 32.80 6.38
N GLU A 7 41.66 32.04 5.51
CA GLU A 7 40.65 31.06 5.92
C GLU A 7 41.33 29.89 6.64
N PRO A 8 40.81 29.40 7.78
CA PRO A 8 41.27 28.14 8.36
C PRO A 8 40.69 26.95 7.58
N PRO A 9 41.41 25.82 7.52
CA PRO A 9 41.10 24.72 6.62
C PRO A 9 39.94 23.85 7.11
N GLY A 10 39.00 23.59 6.20
CA GLY A 10 38.44 22.25 5.95
C GLY A 10 38.04 21.40 7.15
N GLY A 11 37.16 21.91 8.01
CA GLY A 11 36.37 21.05 8.89
C GLY A 11 35.26 20.38 8.08
N GLN A 12 35.34 19.07 7.89
CA GLN A 12 34.28 18.23 7.32
C GLN A 12 33.05 18.23 8.23
N GLY A 13 32.31 19.33 8.26
CA GLY A 13 30.97 19.39 8.83
C GLY A 13 29.98 19.09 7.72
N GLU A 14 29.39 17.89 7.72
CA GLU A 14 28.25 17.58 6.84
C GLU A 14 27.22 18.72 6.92
N THR A 15 27.03 19.42 5.81
CA THR A 15 26.01 20.47 5.69
C THR A 15 24.64 19.88 6.02
N PRO A 16 23.78 20.58 6.78
CA PRO A 16 22.42 20.13 7.03
C PRO A 16 21.70 19.93 5.70
N LYS A 17 21.25 18.71 5.39
CA LYS A 17 20.58 18.35 4.12
C LYS A 17 19.14 18.90 4.00
N GLY A 18 18.79 19.94 4.75
CA GLY A 18 17.50 20.60 4.69
C GLY A 18 17.46 21.85 5.56
N TYR A 19 16.75 22.87 5.11
CA TYR A 19 16.52 24.11 5.84
C TYR A 19 15.02 24.29 6.09
N VAL A 20 14.65 24.59 7.33
CA VAL A 20 13.26 24.86 7.72
C VAL A 20 13.17 26.30 8.21
N PRO A 21 12.33 27.16 7.59
CA PRO A 21 12.16 28.53 8.04
C PRO A 21 11.87 28.60 9.54
N LYS A 22 12.53 29.51 10.26
CA LYS A 22 12.41 29.73 11.71
C LYS A 22 12.95 28.61 12.62
N VAL A 23 13.40 27.48 12.07
CA VAL A 23 14.06 26.39 12.82
C VAL A 23 15.54 26.30 12.48
N GLY A 24 15.91 26.59 11.22
CA GLY A 24 17.28 26.51 10.73
C GLY A 24 17.60 25.19 10.04
N GLY A 25 18.88 24.84 10.01
CA GLY A 25 19.37 23.61 9.39
C GLY A 25 18.94 22.36 10.16
N VAL A 26 18.39 21.37 9.46
CA VAL A 26 17.98 20.09 10.04
C VAL A 26 18.62 18.94 9.28
N ARG A 27 18.97 17.88 10.01
CA ARG A 27 19.40 16.62 9.40
C ARG A 27 18.19 15.89 8.85
N VAL A 28 18.17 15.70 7.53
CA VAL A 28 17.10 14.98 6.82
C VAL A 28 17.65 13.65 6.32
N ARG A 29 16.94 12.57 6.62
CA ARG A 29 17.13 11.30 5.91
C ARG A 29 16.25 11.32 4.66
N GLN A 30 16.83 11.73 3.55
CA GLN A 30 16.15 11.75 2.25
C GLN A 30 16.27 10.37 1.56
N GLY A 31 15.23 9.99 0.83
CA GLY A 31 15.28 8.85 -0.10
C GLY A 31 16.01 9.23 -1.40
N PRO A 32 15.64 8.61 -2.54
CA PRO A 32 16.14 9.02 -3.84
C PRO A 32 15.95 10.52 -4.09
N PRO A 33 16.86 11.15 -4.86
CA PRO A 33 16.72 12.54 -5.28
C PRO A 33 15.40 12.76 -6.03
N ILE A 34 14.82 13.95 -5.83
CA ILE A 34 13.60 14.38 -6.50
C ILE A 34 14.04 15.29 -7.65
N TYR A 35 13.78 14.84 -8.89
CA TYR A 35 14.22 15.53 -10.11
C TYR A 35 13.15 16.47 -10.68
N CYS A 36 12.23 16.94 -9.85
CA CYS A 36 11.16 17.84 -10.26
C CYS A 36 10.95 18.98 -9.25
N PRO A 37 10.34 20.10 -9.68
CA PRO A 37 10.08 21.22 -8.79
C PRO A 37 9.21 20.83 -7.60
N ILE A 38 9.67 21.18 -6.40
CA ILE A 38 8.92 21.00 -5.16
C ILE A 38 8.05 22.24 -4.95
N LYS A 39 6.73 22.04 -4.92
CA LYS A 39 5.74 23.12 -4.69
C LYS A 39 5.45 23.38 -3.21
N GLY A 40 5.75 22.41 -2.35
CA GLY A 40 5.51 22.57 -0.91
C GLY A 40 6.11 21.48 -0.06
N ALA A 41 6.21 21.76 1.25
CA ALA A 41 6.67 20.82 2.26
C ALA A 41 5.70 20.83 3.44
N THR A 42 5.23 19.65 3.85
CA THR A 42 4.39 19.47 5.03
C THR A 42 5.16 18.72 6.11
N PHE A 43 5.29 19.33 7.29
CA PHE A 43 5.94 18.73 8.45
C PHE A 43 4.90 18.05 9.33
N LYS A 44 5.09 16.76 9.60
CA LYS A 44 4.20 15.99 10.47
C LYS A 44 5.01 15.23 11.51
N ARG A 45 4.62 15.35 12.77
CA ARG A 45 5.11 14.46 13.85
C ARG A 45 4.15 13.31 14.06
N GLU A 46 4.63 12.09 13.93
CA GLU A 46 3.84 10.90 14.26
C GLU A 46 3.78 10.67 15.77
N ALA A 47 2.74 9.99 16.24
CA ALA A 47 2.51 9.77 17.68
C ALA A 47 3.61 8.92 18.36
N ASP A 48 4.33 8.12 17.58
CA ASP A 48 5.47 7.32 18.01
C ASP A 48 6.81 8.09 18.03
N GLY A 49 6.79 9.38 17.67
CA GLY A 49 7.90 10.33 17.86
C GLY A 49 8.55 10.90 16.60
N PRO A 50 8.73 10.16 15.48
CA PRO A 50 9.42 10.67 14.30
C PRO A 50 8.73 11.87 13.66
N TRP A 51 9.56 12.76 13.12
CA TRP A 51 9.13 13.80 12.19
C TRP A 51 9.30 13.31 10.75
N TYR A 52 8.28 13.56 9.93
CA TYR A 52 8.30 13.37 8.49
C TYR A 52 8.13 14.71 7.81
N VAL A 53 8.84 14.88 6.69
CA VAL A 53 8.64 15.98 5.75
C VAL A 53 8.09 15.36 4.48
N THR A 54 6.85 15.68 4.14
CA THR A 54 6.24 15.29 2.87
C THR A 54 6.46 16.42 1.89
N LEU A 55 7.20 16.14 0.81
CA LEU A 55 7.44 17.08 -0.27
C LEU A 55 6.38 16.85 -1.34
N THR A 56 5.65 17.90 -1.69
CA THR A 56 4.70 17.88 -2.80
C THR A 56 5.45 18.33 -4.03
N ALA A 57 5.59 17.43 -5.00
CA ALA A 57 6.21 17.73 -6.27
C ALA A 57 5.20 17.47 -7.39
N GLU A 58 5.33 18.25 -8.46
CA GLU A 58 4.48 18.15 -9.64
C GLU A 58 5.37 17.95 -10.85
N PHE A 59 4.98 17.02 -11.70
CA PHE A 59 5.67 16.75 -12.95
C PHE A 59 4.64 16.30 -13.97
N GLU A 60 4.93 16.61 -15.23
CA GLU A 60 4.13 16.15 -16.35
C GLU A 60 4.61 14.76 -16.75
N MET A 61 3.66 13.86 -16.93
CA MET A 61 3.95 12.59 -17.57
C MET A 61 3.86 12.76 -19.09
N PRO A 62 4.79 12.16 -19.86
CA PRO A 62 4.70 12.19 -21.31
C PRO A 62 3.35 11.64 -21.78
N ASP A 63 2.61 12.47 -22.54
CA ASP A 63 1.35 12.11 -23.19
C ASP A 63 1.64 11.27 -24.45
N VAL A 64 2.13 10.07 -24.19
CA VAL A 64 2.38 9.04 -25.19
C VAL A 64 1.53 7.82 -24.88
N PRO A 65 0.93 7.18 -25.90
CA PRO A 65 0.13 5.98 -25.70
C PRO A 65 0.88 4.91 -24.90
N LEU A 66 0.13 4.15 -24.09
CA LEU A 66 0.70 2.99 -23.43
C LEU A 66 1.19 1.99 -24.49
N PRO A 67 2.36 1.36 -24.29
CA PRO A 67 2.77 0.24 -25.13
C PRO A 67 1.68 -0.85 -25.15
N PRO A 68 1.49 -1.57 -26.26
CA PRO A 68 0.58 -2.70 -26.30
C PRO A 68 1.00 -3.74 -25.24
N ALA A 69 0.03 -4.26 -24.49
CA ALA A 69 0.31 -5.32 -23.53
C ALA A 69 0.54 -6.64 -24.28
N ASN A 70 1.56 -7.41 -23.89
CA ASN A 70 1.65 -8.81 -24.29
C ASN A 70 0.52 -9.58 -23.58
N PRO A 71 -0.41 -10.23 -24.31
CA PRO A 71 -1.52 -10.99 -23.72
C PRO A 71 -1.08 -12.05 -22.70
N GLU A 72 0.07 -12.69 -22.91
CA GLU A 72 0.63 -13.71 -21.99
C GLU A 72 1.13 -13.11 -20.67
N ARG A 73 1.32 -11.79 -20.63
CA ARG A 73 1.76 -11.02 -19.46
C ARG A 73 0.64 -10.15 -18.90
N VAL A 74 -0.61 -10.44 -19.25
CA VAL A 74 -1.79 -9.89 -18.60
C VAL A 74 -2.30 -10.91 -17.58
N VAL A 75 -2.57 -10.46 -16.35
CA VAL A 75 -3.02 -11.35 -15.28
C VAL A 75 -4.22 -10.78 -14.54
N GLY A 76 -5.21 -11.65 -14.30
CA GLY A 76 -6.30 -11.38 -13.37
C GLY A 76 -5.83 -11.60 -11.93
N VAL A 77 -6.21 -10.71 -11.03
CA VAL A 77 -5.88 -10.76 -9.60
C VAL A 77 -7.17 -10.82 -8.80
N ASP A 78 -7.54 -12.03 -8.40
CA ASP A 78 -8.63 -12.26 -7.46
C ASP A 78 -8.12 -12.01 -6.03
N LEU A 79 -8.79 -11.13 -5.28
CA LEU A 79 -8.37 -10.68 -3.96
C LEU A 79 -9.18 -11.36 -2.86
N GLY A 80 -8.49 -11.97 -1.90
CA GLY A 80 -9.13 -12.77 -0.86
C GLY A 80 -8.60 -12.53 0.56
N LEU A 81 -9.19 -13.25 1.51
CA LEU A 81 -8.74 -13.29 2.91
C LEU A 81 -8.05 -14.62 3.29
N LYS A 82 -8.30 -15.70 2.53
CA LYS A 82 -7.64 -17.00 2.69
C LYS A 82 -6.24 -16.94 2.07
N ASP A 83 -6.22 -16.72 0.77
CA ASP A 83 -5.12 -16.20 -0.01
C ASP A 83 -5.33 -14.69 -0.14
N PHE A 84 -4.28 -13.88 0.00
CA PHE A 84 -4.39 -12.45 -0.22
C PHE A 84 -4.75 -12.15 -1.67
N ALA A 85 -4.09 -12.85 -2.59
CA ALA A 85 -4.39 -12.80 -4.01
C ALA A 85 -4.16 -14.15 -4.68
N VAL A 86 -5.01 -14.49 -5.64
CA VAL A 86 -4.82 -15.60 -6.58
C VAL A 86 -4.77 -15.01 -7.98
N LEU A 87 -3.72 -15.34 -8.72
CA LEU A 87 -3.49 -14.84 -10.05
C LEU A 87 -4.00 -15.84 -11.08
N SER A 88 -4.45 -15.36 -12.24
CA SER A 88 -4.90 -16.22 -13.34
C SER A 88 -3.80 -17.11 -13.93
N ASP A 89 -2.53 -16.85 -13.61
CA ASP A 89 -1.40 -17.73 -13.95
C ASP A 89 -1.15 -18.85 -12.91
N GLY A 90 -2.04 -18.98 -11.91
CA GLY A 90 -1.96 -19.97 -10.83
C GLY A 90 -1.13 -19.52 -9.62
N THR A 91 -0.48 -18.35 -9.66
CA THR A 91 0.29 -17.85 -8.51
C THR A 91 -0.63 -17.54 -7.34
N ARG A 92 -0.32 -18.05 -6.15
CA ARG A 92 -1.04 -17.76 -4.91
C ARG A 92 -0.18 -16.95 -3.95
N ILE A 93 -0.72 -15.85 -3.45
CA ILE A 93 -0.04 -14.95 -2.52
C ILE A 93 -0.71 -15.09 -1.15
N ALA A 94 0.05 -15.56 -0.17
CA ALA A 94 -0.45 -15.69 1.20
C ALA A 94 -0.60 -14.32 1.89
N PRO A 95 -1.62 -14.14 2.75
CA PRO A 95 -1.75 -12.92 3.54
C PRO A 95 -0.66 -12.85 4.61
N PRO A 96 -0.02 -11.68 4.81
CA PRO A 96 1.14 -11.57 5.69
C PRO A 96 0.80 -11.66 7.20
N ARG A 97 -0.48 -11.42 7.55
CA ARG A 97 -1.06 -11.50 8.90
C ARG A 97 -0.30 -10.71 9.97
N PHE A 98 0.21 -9.52 9.62
CA PHE A 98 1.05 -8.71 10.52
C PHE A 98 0.31 -8.27 11.79
N TYR A 99 -0.97 -7.90 11.69
CA TYR A 99 -1.75 -7.50 12.85
C TYR A 99 -1.90 -8.67 13.83
N ARG A 100 -2.18 -9.87 13.33
CA ARG A 100 -2.27 -11.09 14.15
C ARG A 100 -0.95 -11.39 14.88
N LYS A 101 0.18 -11.31 14.17
CA LYS A 101 1.52 -11.48 14.76
C LYS A 101 1.82 -10.41 15.83
N GLY A 102 1.32 -9.18 15.66
CA GLY A 102 1.47 -8.08 16.61
C GLY A 102 0.48 -8.08 17.79
N LEU A 103 -0.54 -8.94 17.76
CA LEU A 103 -1.72 -8.82 18.62
C LEU A 103 -1.41 -8.98 20.11
N ALA A 104 -0.53 -9.90 20.48
CA ALA A 104 -0.12 -10.09 21.87
C ALA A 104 0.53 -8.82 22.45
N LYS A 105 1.43 -8.20 21.69
CA LYS A 105 2.09 -6.93 22.08
C LYS A 105 1.10 -5.77 22.14
N LEU A 106 0.18 -5.69 21.18
CA LEU A 106 -0.89 -4.68 21.17
C LEU A 106 -1.80 -4.80 22.39
N ARG A 107 -2.28 -6.01 22.71
CA ARG A 107 -3.13 -6.27 23.88
C ARG A 107 -2.45 -5.88 25.18
N ARG A 108 -1.17 -6.23 25.33
CA ARG A 108 -0.37 -5.83 26.51
C ARG A 108 -0.25 -4.31 26.61
N ALA A 109 0.13 -3.63 25.54
CA ALA A 109 0.27 -2.18 25.53
C ALA A 109 -1.07 -1.45 25.79
N GLN A 110 -2.17 -1.94 25.21
CA GLN A 110 -3.54 -1.46 25.48
C GLN A 110 -3.92 -1.60 26.96
N ARG A 111 -3.67 -2.78 27.55
CA ARG A 111 -3.94 -3.03 28.98
C ARG A 111 -3.08 -2.18 29.91
N GLU A 112 -1.81 -2.00 29.57
CA GLU A 112 -0.92 -1.10 30.32
C GLU A 112 -1.43 0.33 30.28
N LEU A 113 -1.87 0.82 29.10
CA LEU A 113 -2.41 2.17 28.94
C LEU A 113 -3.73 2.37 29.71
N SER A 114 -4.66 1.42 29.63
CA SER A 114 -5.98 1.53 30.28
C SER A 114 -5.88 1.62 31.80
N ARG A 115 -4.88 0.98 32.40
CA ARG A 115 -4.60 1.01 33.84
C ARG A 115 -3.94 2.31 34.31
N LYS A 116 -3.51 3.21 33.42
CA LYS A 116 -2.87 4.48 33.84
C LYS A 116 -3.89 5.60 34.02
N ARG A 117 -3.70 6.39 35.07
CA ARG A 117 -4.51 7.60 35.34
C ARG A 117 -4.50 8.55 34.15
N ARG A 118 -5.69 8.98 33.71
CA ARG A 118 -5.87 9.99 32.65
C ARG A 118 -5.06 11.26 33.00
N GLY A 119 -4.45 11.88 31.99
CA GLY A 119 -3.59 13.06 32.14
C GLY A 119 -2.20 12.83 32.79
N SER A 120 -1.89 11.65 33.33
CA SER A 120 -0.59 11.42 33.97
C SER A 120 0.57 11.29 32.97
N LYS A 121 1.78 11.73 33.38
CA LYS A 121 3.03 11.51 32.60
C LYS A 121 3.27 10.02 32.30
N ASN A 122 2.87 9.13 33.20
CA ASN A 122 2.98 7.68 33.00
C ASN A 122 2.01 7.14 31.95
N ARG A 123 0.80 7.70 31.87
CA ARG A 123 -0.14 7.39 30.79
C ARG A 123 0.40 7.84 29.45
N GLU A 124 1.02 9.01 29.39
CA GLU A 124 1.63 9.53 28.17
C GLU A 124 2.76 8.63 27.66
N LYS A 125 3.66 8.19 28.57
CA LYS A 125 4.67 7.17 28.26
C LYS A 125 4.05 5.87 27.73
N ALA A 126 2.96 5.39 28.34
CA ALA A 126 2.26 4.18 27.89
C ALA A 126 1.59 4.37 26.51
N ARG A 127 1.00 5.55 26.26
CA ARG A 127 0.39 5.92 24.98
C ARG A 127 1.42 5.88 23.86
N HIS A 128 2.59 6.46 24.09
CA HIS A 128 3.69 6.44 23.14
C HIS A 128 4.21 5.03 22.83
N ARG A 129 4.31 4.14 23.84
CA ARG A 129 4.62 2.72 23.61
C ARG A 129 3.57 2.04 22.73
N LEU A 130 2.29 2.27 23.00
CA LEU A 130 1.21 1.73 22.18
C LEU A 130 1.30 2.24 20.73
N SER A 131 1.57 3.54 20.53
CA SER A 131 1.79 4.14 19.22
C SER A 131 2.95 3.47 18.46
N LYS A 132 4.07 3.16 19.12
CA LYS A 132 5.19 2.43 18.51
C LYS A 132 4.80 1.02 18.02
N VAL A 133 3.98 0.30 18.78
CA VAL A 133 3.52 -1.03 18.37
C VAL A 133 2.59 -0.92 17.15
N HIS A 134 1.66 0.04 17.14
CA HIS A 134 0.81 0.30 15.97
C HIS A 134 1.63 0.73 14.74
N ALA A 135 2.61 1.62 14.91
CA ALA A 135 3.49 2.07 13.84
C ALA A 135 4.26 0.89 13.22
N ARG A 136 4.78 -0.04 14.04
CA ARG A 136 5.46 -1.23 13.53
C ARG A 136 4.55 -2.10 12.66
N VAL A 137 3.33 -2.39 13.10
CA VAL A 137 2.37 -3.20 12.32
C VAL A 137 2.00 -2.48 11.02
N ARG A 138 1.74 -1.17 11.08
CA ARG A 138 1.46 -0.34 9.89
C ARG A 138 2.61 -0.40 8.90
N ASN A 139 3.85 -0.19 9.35
CA ASN A 139 5.03 -0.11 8.49
C ASN A 139 5.36 -1.46 7.85
N GLN A 140 5.22 -2.57 8.59
CA GLN A 140 5.40 -3.91 8.02
C GLN A 140 4.39 -4.20 6.90
N ARG A 141 3.13 -3.85 7.12
CA ARG A 141 2.07 -4.01 6.12
C ARG A 141 2.32 -3.15 4.89
N GLN A 142 2.71 -1.89 5.09
CA GLN A 142 3.04 -0.96 4.00
C GLN A 142 4.24 -1.45 3.19
N ASP A 143 5.34 -1.84 3.83
CA ASP A 143 6.52 -2.40 3.18
C ASP A 143 6.18 -3.62 2.31
N TRP A 144 5.41 -4.55 2.86
CA TRP A 144 4.98 -5.75 2.12
C TRP A 144 4.10 -5.40 0.92
N LEU A 145 3.12 -4.50 1.09
CA LEU A 145 2.26 -4.05 0.00
C LEU A 145 3.06 -3.34 -1.10
N HIS A 146 4.02 -2.49 -0.73
CA HIS A 146 4.87 -1.81 -1.71
C HIS A 146 5.70 -2.82 -2.50
N LYS A 147 6.33 -3.80 -1.84
CA LYS A 147 7.10 -4.84 -2.52
C LYS A 147 6.24 -5.68 -3.44
N LEU A 148 5.06 -6.09 -2.97
CA LEU A 148 4.14 -6.90 -3.76
C LEU A 148 3.68 -6.13 -5.00
N THR A 149 3.12 -4.93 -4.83
CA THR A 149 2.60 -4.14 -5.96
C THR A 149 3.70 -3.73 -6.94
N THR A 150 4.91 -3.40 -6.46
CA THR A 150 6.07 -3.14 -7.35
C THR A 150 6.45 -4.41 -8.12
N GLY A 151 6.50 -5.57 -7.48
CA GLY A 151 6.80 -6.83 -8.15
C GLY A 151 5.77 -7.17 -9.23
N LEU A 152 4.49 -6.94 -8.96
CA LEU A 152 3.42 -7.16 -9.94
C LEU A 152 3.56 -6.25 -11.16
N VAL A 153 3.71 -4.93 -10.98
CA VAL A 153 3.83 -3.99 -12.12
C VAL A 153 5.14 -4.14 -12.89
N GLN A 154 6.18 -4.72 -12.28
CA GLN A 154 7.41 -5.05 -12.99
C GLN A 154 7.28 -6.34 -13.80
N LYS A 155 6.55 -7.34 -13.26
CA LYS A 155 6.40 -8.66 -13.88
C LYS A 155 5.39 -8.66 -15.04
N TYR A 156 4.28 -7.96 -14.90
CA TYR A 156 3.15 -8.01 -15.84
C TYR A 156 3.02 -6.72 -16.65
N ASP A 157 2.48 -6.84 -17.86
CA ASP A 157 2.18 -5.73 -18.75
C ASP A 157 0.77 -5.18 -18.54
N GLY A 158 -0.14 -6.03 -18.03
CA GLY A 158 -1.48 -5.64 -17.60
C GLY A 158 -1.95 -6.38 -16.35
N LEU A 159 -2.68 -5.68 -15.50
CA LEU A 159 -3.29 -6.23 -14.28
C LEU A 159 -4.80 -5.99 -14.32
N CYS A 160 -5.58 -7.03 -14.11
CA CYS A 160 -7.04 -6.93 -13.98
C CYS A 160 -7.40 -7.23 -12.51
N ILE A 161 -8.05 -6.29 -11.82
CA ILE A 161 -8.41 -6.44 -10.40
C ILE A 161 -9.91 -6.22 -10.20
N GLU A 162 -10.52 -6.91 -9.24
CA GLU A 162 -11.94 -6.70 -8.92
C GLU A 162 -12.17 -5.50 -7.99
N ASP A 163 -13.29 -4.79 -8.19
CA ASP A 163 -13.77 -3.76 -7.27
C ASP A 163 -14.44 -4.37 -6.02
N LEU A 164 -13.66 -4.70 -5.00
CA LEU A 164 -14.22 -5.20 -3.74
C LEU A 164 -14.96 -4.13 -2.93
N ASN A 165 -16.12 -4.48 -2.35
CA ASN A 165 -16.81 -3.63 -1.37
C ASN A 165 -16.13 -3.67 0.01
N LEU A 166 -14.92 -3.11 0.09
CA LEU A 166 -14.09 -3.13 1.30
C LEU A 166 -14.75 -2.44 2.49
N LYS A 167 -15.51 -1.37 2.25
CA LYS A 167 -16.27 -0.66 3.30
C LYS A 167 -17.36 -1.56 3.89
N GLY A 168 -18.09 -2.28 3.04
CA GLY A 168 -19.08 -3.27 3.46
C GLY A 168 -18.44 -4.42 4.24
N MET A 169 -17.38 -5.02 3.69
CA MET A 169 -16.68 -6.14 4.32
C MET A 169 -16.09 -5.76 5.69
N ALA A 170 -15.58 -4.54 5.83
CA ALA A 170 -15.04 -4.02 7.09
C ALA A 170 -16.09 -3.85 8.20
N ARG A 171 -17.40 -3.90 7.88
CA ARG A 171 -18.51 -3.84 8.86
C ARG A 171 -19.03 -5.22 9.26
N THR A 172 -18.49 -6.30 8.69
CA THR A 172 -18.89 -7.68 8.99
C THR A 172 -17.99 -8.33 10.06
N LYS A 173 -18.25 -9.60 10.39
CA LYS A 173 -17.36 -10.44 11.22
C LYS A 173 -15.93 -10.58 10.64
N LEU A 174 -15.72 -10.22 9.37
CA LEU A 174 -14.43 -10.26 8.69
C LEU A 174 -13.59 -8.99 8.87
N SER A 175 -14.12 -7.97 9.57
CA SER A 175 -13.51 -6.64 9.73
C SER A 175 -12.01 -6.67 10.05
N THR A 176 -11.62 -7.50 11.03
CA THR A 176 -10.21 -7.62 11.44
C THR A 176 -9.33 -8.16 10.33
N SER A 177 -9.80 -9.18 9.59
CA SER A 177 -9.05 -9.76 8.47
C SER A 177 -8.95 -8.77 7.31
N VAL A 178 -10.02 -8.05 6.99
CA VAL A 178 -10.07 -7.04 5.92
C VAL A 178 -9.10 -5.90 6.22
N LEU A 179 -9.10 -5.39 7.46
CA LEU A 179 -8.20 -4.34 7.89
C LEU A 179 -6.74 -4.82 7.97
N ASP A 180 -6.49 -6.07 8.36
CA ASP A 180 -5.15 -6.68 8.37
C ASP A 180 -4.59 -6.82 6.94
N ALA A 181 -5.42 -7.25 5.98
CA ALA A 181 -5.04 -7.39 4.59
C ALA A 181 -4.80 -6.03 3.89
N ALA A 182 -5.56 -4.98 4.25
CA ALA A 182 -5.46 -3.65 3.66
C ALA A 182 -5.59 -3.64 2.11
N LEU A 183 -6.54 -4.40 1.59
CA LEU A 183 -6.83 -4.53 0.16
C LEU A 183 -7.09 -3.18 -0.54
N GLY A 184 -7.62 -2.19 0.17
CA GLY A 184 -7.85 -0.86 -0.40
C GLY A 184 -6.55 -0.11 -0.65
N GLU A 185 -5.56 -0.31 0.22
CA GLU A 185 -4.22 0.24 0.01
C GLU A 185 -3.49 -0.50 -1.12
N PHE A 186 -3.70 -1.80 -1.25
CA PHE A 186 -3.18 -2.57 -2.39
C PHE A 186 -3.66 -2.00 -3.73
N ARG A 187 -4.98 -1.80 -3.88
CA ARG A 187 -5.57 -1.16 -5.07
C ARG A 187 -5.01 0.24 -5.30
N ARG A 188 -5.04 1.10 -4.27
CA ARG A 188 -4.50 2.47 -4.36
C ARG A 188 -3.05 2.49 -4.82
N GLN A 189 -2.24 1.52 -4.36
CA GLN A 189 -0.85 1.39 -4.78
C GLN A 189 -0.70 0.92 -6.23
N LEU A 190 -1.52 -0.03 -6.68
CA LEU A 190 -1.53 -0.42 -8.09
C LEU A 190 -1.92 0.76 -8.98
N GLU A 191 -2.96 1.52 -8.65
CA GLU A 191 -3.44 2.67 -9.43
C GLU A 191 -2.32 3.65 -9.78
N TYR A 192 -1.52 4.10 -8.80
CA TYR A 192 -0.43 5.04 -9.12
C TYR A 192 0.80 4.34 -9.72
N LYS A 193 1.10 3.08 -9.33
CA LYS A 193 2.29 2.40 -9.83
C LYS A 193 2.15 1.94 -11.27
N THR A 194 0.97 1.52 -11.70
CA THR A 194 0.76 1.16 -13.10
C THR A 194 0.94 2.38 -13.99
N VAL A 195 0.45 3.55 -13.55
CA VAL A 195 0.74 4.83 -14.22
C VAL A 195 2.25 5.09 -14.30
N TRP A 196 2.97 5.07 -13.17
CA TRP A 196 4.42 5.34 -13.14
C TRP A 196 5.26 4.35 -13.96
N HIS A 197 4.82 3.09 -14.04
CA HIS A 197 5.50 2.04 -14.79
C HIS A 197 4.97 1.85 -16.22
N ARG A 198 4.06 2.73 -16.68
CA ARG A 198 3.40 2.65 -18.00
C ARG A 198 2.78 1.27 -18.28
N LYS A 199 2.06 0.73 -17.29
CA LYS A 199 1.35 -0.57 -17.36
C LYS A 199 -0.16 -0.38 -17.39
N HIS A 200 -0.86 -1.39 -17.89
CA HIS A 200 -2.31 -1.40 -17.94
C HIS A 200 -2.90 -1.85 -16.61
N LEU A 201 -3.95 -1.16 -16.14
CA LEU A 201 -4.75 -1.56 -14.99
C LEU A 201 -6.23 -1.52 -15.38
N ALA A 202 -6.88 -2.68 -15.34
CA ALA A 202 -8.32 -2.78 -15.48
C ALA A 202 -8.94 -3.05 -14.11
N VAL A 203 -9.83 -2.17 -13.65
CA VAL A 203 -10.64 -2.41 -12.45
C VAL A 203 -12.00 -2.90 -12.92
N ILE A 204 -12.27 -4.19 -12.70
CA ILE A 204 -13.52 -4.83 -13.11
C ILE A 204 -14.60 -4.46 -12.09
N ASP A 205 -15.74 -4.03 -12.60
CA ASP A 205 -16.88 -3.67 -11.76
C ASP A 205 -17.39 -4.87 -10.95
N ARG A 206 -17.82 -4.61 -9.72
CA ARG A 206 -18.26 -5.63 -8.77
C ARG A 206 -19.52 -6.39 -9.17
N TYR A 207 -20.34 -5.81 -10.05
CA TYR A 207 -21.56 -6.43 -10.56
C TYR A 207 -21.30 -7.18 -11.87
N PHE A 208 -20.07 -7.13 -12.38
CA PHE A 208 -19.69 -7.95 -13.52
C PHE A 208 -19.79 -9.43 -13.13
N PRO A 209 -20.57 -10.24 -13.86
CA PRO A 209 -20.87 -11.61 -13.47
C PRO A 209 -19.72 -12.56 -13.83
N SER A 210 -18.47 -12.25 -13.46
CA SER A 210 -17.27 -13.01 -13.83
C SER A 210 -17.39 -14.51 -13.52
N SER A 211 -17.93 -14.86 -12.35
CA SER A 211 -18.12 -16.25 -11.92
C SER A 211 -19.34 -16.95 -12.53
N LYS A 212 -20.25 -16.18 -13.14
CA LYS A 212 -21.49 -16.69 -13.78
C LYS A 212 -21.38 -16.66 -15.30
N LEU A 213 -20.39 -15.98 -15.86
CA LEU A 213 -20.20 -15.80 -17.29
C LEU A 213 -19.39 -16.96 -17.86
N CYS A 214 -19.96 -17.66 -18.83
CA CYS A 214 -19.20 -18.62 -19.62
C CYS A 214 -18.20 -17.88 -20.50
N ARG A 215 -16.89 -18.11 -20.27
CA ARG A 215 -15.82 -17.51 -21.09
C ARG A 215 -15.84 -17.96 -22.56
N GLU A 216 -16.44 -19.11 -22.85
CA GLU A 216 -16.47 -19.71 -24.20
C GLU A 216 -17.64 -19.18 -25.04
N CYS A 217 -18.83 -19.02 -24.47
CA CYS A 217 -20.04 -18.66 -25.21
C CYS A 217 -20.75 -17.39 -24.72
N GLY A 218 -20.25 -16.75 -23.65
CA GLY A 218 -20.81 -15.51 -23.11
C GLY A 218 -22.13 -15.65 -22.35
N THR A 219 -22.65 -16.87 -22.16
CA THR A 219 -23.90 -17.08 -21.42
C THR A 219 -23.70 -16.81 -19.93
N ILE A 220 -24.63 -16.06 -19.32
CA ILE A 220 -24.63 -15.77 -17.89
C ILE A 220 -25.54 -16.77 -17.17
N HIS A 221 -24.97 -17.53 -16.24
CA HIS A 221 -25.69 -18.46 -15.39
C HIS A 221 -26.32 -17.73 -14.18
N THR A 222 -27.56 -17.28 -14.32
CA THR A 222 -28.24 -16.46 -13.31
C THR A 222 -28.47 -17.20 -11.98
N ALA A 223 -28.71 -18.51 -12.03
CA ALA A 223 -29.06 -19.36 -10.88
C ALA A 223 -27.87 -19.81 -10.02
N LEU A 224 -26.62 -19.40 -10.34
CA LEU A 224 -25.45 -19.84 -9.58
C LEU A 224 -25.46 -19.26 -8.15
N THR A 225 -25.24 -20.13 -7.16
CA THR A 225 -25.11 -19.79 -5.75
C THR A 225 -23.66 -19.89 -5.28
N LEU A 226 -23.34 -19.30 -4.10
CA LEU A 226 -21.98 -19.37 -3.53
C LEU A 226 -21.54 -20.81 -3.16
N SER A 227 -22.48 -21.76 -3.05
CA SER A 227 -22.18 -23.17 -2.80
C SER A 227 -21.77 -23.94 -4.05
N ASP A 228 -22.11 -23.42 -5.23
CA ASP A 228 -21.82 -24.06 -6.50
C ASP A 228 -20.36 -23.77 -6.86
N ARG A 229 -19.47 -24.70 -6.49
CA ARG A 229 -18.04 -24.61 -6.76
C ARG A 229 -17.70 -24.88 -8.21
N VAL A 230 -18.46 -25.72 -8.89
CA VAL A 230 -18.21 -26.09 -10.28
C VAL A 230 -19.54 -26.08 -11.02
N TRP A 231 -19.55 -25.55 -12.25
CA TRP A 231 -20.72 -25.58 -13.10
C TRP A 231 -20.36 -25.83 -14.56
N THR A 232 -21.30 -26.46 -15.27
CA THR A 232 -21.17 -26.74 -16.70
C THR A 232 -22.12 -25.84 -17.47
N CYS A 233 -21.59 -25.08 -18.42
CA CYS A 233 -22.38 -24.27 -19.32
C CYS A 233 -23.10 -25.15 -20.36
N GLY A 234 -24.24 -24.68 -20.89
CA GLY A 234 -24.95 -25.36 -21.97
C GLY A 234 -24.12 -25.56 -23.25
N CYS A 235 -23.03 -24.80 -23.43
CA CYS A 235 -22.06 -25.02 -24.51
C CYS A 235 -21.05 -26.15 -24.23
N GLY A 236 -21.11 -26.79 -23.05
CA GLY A 236 -20.21 -27.88 -22.64
C GLY A 236 -18.96 -27.44 -21.87
N ALA A 237 -18.70 -26.13 -21.75
CA ALA A 237 -17.58 -25.61 -20.96
C ALA A 237 -17.79 -25.86 -19.45
N VAL A 238 -16.74 -26.30 -18.76
CA VAL A 238 -16.74 -26.48 -17.30
C VAL A 238 -15.98 -25.34 -16.63
N HIS A 239 -16.57 -24.77 -15.59
CA HIS A 239 -16.06 -23.64 -14.83
C HIS A 239 -15.97 -24.01 -13.34
N ASP A 240 -14.92 -23.52 -12.66
CA ASP A 240 -14.71 -23.55 -11.19
C ASP A 240 -14.80 -22.11 -10.64
#